data_AF-A0A952MYM0-F1
#
_entry.id   AF-A0A952MYM0-F1
#
_cell.length_a   1.000
_cell.length_b   1.000
_cell.length_c   1.000
_cell.angle_alpha   90.00
_cell.angle_beta   90.00
_cell.angle_gamma   90.00
#
_symmetry.space_group_name_H-M   'P 1'
#
loop_
_entity.id
_entity.type
_entity.pdbx_description
1 polymer ?
#
loop_
_entity_poly.entity_id
_entity_poly.type
_entity_poly.pdbx_seq_one_letter_code
_entity_poly.pdbx_strand_id
1 'polypeptide(L)'
;MNRFQTLSYVAGGVFIIFLSGAYFWQLLISSENDKITRDPFFWLSFALIVYFGTKVPFYGMFNYLERDFYDFTVFYHTYISNSFTIFLNVLVSIAFLCRKNYPK
;
A
#
# COMPACT_ATOMS: atom_id res chain seq x y z
N MET A 1 -3.37 -22.08 -2.07
CA MET A 1 -2.29 -21.12 -1.80
C MET A 1 -1.28 -21.78 -0.87
N ASN A 2 0.02 -21.85 -1.20
CA ASN A 2 1.01 -22.44 -0.27
C ASN A 2 1.23 -21.50 0.93
N ARG A 3 1.17 -22.01 2.17
CA ARG A 3 1.37 -21.22 3.41
C ARG A 3 2.66 -20.39 3.42
N PHE A 4 3.70 -20.87 2.76
CA PHE A 4 4.98 -20.16 2.63
C PHE A 4 4.85 -18.87 1.80
N GLN A 5 4.04 -18.88 0.74
CA GLN A 5 3.87 -17.72 -0.14
C GLN A 5 3.10 -16.59 0.57
N THR A 6 2.08 -16.94 1.37
CA THR A 6 1.34 -15.95 2.17
C THR A 6 2.21 -15.37 3.28
N LEU A 7 3.05 -16.17 3.94
CA LEU A 7 4.00 -15.69 4.95
C LEU A 7 5.04 -14.73 4.36
N SER A 8 5.65 -15.08 3.22
CA SER A 8 6.59 -14.20 2.54
C SER A 8 5.94 -12.90 2.07
N TYR A 9 4.71 -12.96 1.57
CA TYR A 9 3.95 -11.78 1.16
C TYR A 9 3.64 -10.85 2.35
N VAL A 10 3.19 -11.41 3.47
CA VAL A 10 2.90 -10.66 4.69
C VAL A 10 4.17 -10.03 5.26
N ALA A 11 5.26 -10.79 5.37
CA ALA A 11 6.54 -10.29 5.85
C ALA A 11 7.10 -9.17 4.96
N GLY A 12 7.07 -9.35 3.63
CA GLY A 12 7.47 -8.33 2.67
C GLY A 12 6.59 -7.07 2.74
N GLY A 13 5.28 -7.25 2.89
CA GLY A 13 4.35 -6.14 3.04
C GLY A 13 4.59 -5.31 4.30
N VAL A 14 4.81 -5.96 5.44
CA VAL A 14 5.17 -5.28 6.70
C VAL A 14 6.47 -4.51 6.56
N PHE A 15 7.48 -5.10 5.89
CA PHE A 15 8.75 -4.43 5.64
C PHE A 15 8.60 -3.19 4.75
N ILE A 16 7.78 -3.27 3.69
CA ILE A 16 7.49 -2.13 2.82
C ILE A 16 6.73 -1.03 3.57
N ILE A 17 5.76 -1.37 4.42
CA ILE A 17 5.06 -0.38 5.26
C ILE A 17 6.06 0.32 6.18
N PHE A 18 6.98 -0.41 6.80
CA PHE A 18 7.98 0.16 7.69
C PHE A 18 8.92 1.12 6.96
N LEU A 19 9.46 0.72 5.80
CA LEU A 19 10.31 1.57 4.98
C LEU A 19 9.58 2.83 4.49
N SER A 20 8.35 2.65 4.00
CA SER A 20 7.53 3.75 3.50
C SER A 20 7.18 4.73 4.63
N GLY A 21 6.88 4.22 5.82
CA GLY A 21 6.62 5.03 7.02
C GLY A 21 7.85 5.80 7.49
N ALA A 22 9.04 5.17 7.49
CA ALA A 22 10.29 5.83 7.82
C ALA A 22 10.63 6.96 6.84
N TYR A 23 10.41 6.74 5.54
CA TYR A 23 10.56 7.79 4.52
C TYR A 23 9.57 8.94 4.72
N PHE A 24 8.31 8.62 5.01
CA PHE A 24 7.28 9.61 5.29
C PHE A 24 7.62 10.46 6.53
N TRP A 25 8.15 9.82 7.57
CA TRP A 25 8.63 10.48 8.79
C TRP A 25 9.80 11.43 8.53
N GLN A 26 10.77 10.99 7.72
CA GLN A 26 11.89 11.82 7.29
C GLN A 26 11.42 13.04 6.50
N LEU A 27 10.41 12.86 5.63
CA LEU A 27 9.83 13.92 4.82
C LEU A 27 9.05 14.95 5.66
N LEU A 28 8.40 14.51 6.75
CA LEU A 28 7.70 15.37 7.72
C LEU A 28 8.65 16.21 8.58
N ILE A 29 9.79 15.64 8.99
CA ILE A 29 10.79 16.34 9.83
C ILE A 29 11.62 17.35 9.01
N SER A 30 11.82 17.09 7.72
CA SER A 30 12.51 18.02 6.83
C SER A 30 11.59 19.21 6.53
N SER A 31 11.73 20.29 7.31
CA SER A 31 10.90 21.51 7.25
C SER A 31 11.06 22.35 5.96
N GLU A 32 11.63 21.78 4.90
CA GLU A 32 11.91 22.46 3.63
C GLU A 32 10.77 22.32 2.61
N ASN A 33 9.72 21.56 2.92
CA ASN A 33 8.73 21.14 1.94
C ASN A 33 7.41 21.92 2.04
N ASP A 34 7.38 23.13 1.49
CA ASP A 34 6.12 23.84 1.18
C ASP A 34 5.28 23.09 0.11
N LYS A 35 5.82 22.01 -0.47
CA LYS A 35 5.19 21.20 -1.53
C LYS A 35 5.43 19.68 -1.37
N ILE A 36 5.23 19.14 -0.16
CA ILE A 36 5.32 17.69 0.14
C ILE A 36 4.50 16.83 -0.85
N THR A 37 3.29 17.29 -1.20
CA THR A 37 2.39 16.60 -2.14
C THR A 37 2.85 16.65 -3.59
N ARG A 38 3.92 17.37 -3.91
CA ARG A 38 4.49 17.46 -5.25
C ARG A 38 5.62 16.47 -5.47
N ASP A 39 6.14 15.86 -4.40
CA ASP A 39 7.13 14.79 -4.49
C ASP A 39 6.44 13.49 -4.96
N PRO A 40 6.87 12.90 -6.10
CA PRO A 40 6.34 11.61 -6.55
C PRO A 40 6.55 10.48 -5.54
N PHE A 41 7.63 10.52 -4.75
CA PHE A 41 7.94 9.49 -3.75
C PHE A 41 7.00 9.54 -2.55
N PHE A 42 6.39 10.70 -2.25
CA PHE A 42 5.33 10.81 -1.25
C PHE A 42 4.11 9.97 -1.66
N TRP A 43 3.61 10.17 -2.88
CA TRP A 43 2.46 9.44 -3.40
C TRP A 43 2.73 7.95 -3.54
N LEU A 44 3.95 7.57 -3.93
CA LEU A 44 4.38 6.18 -3.97
C LEU A 44 4.36 5.54 -2.58
N SER A 45 4.98 6.19 -1.60
CA SER A 45 5.04 5.70 -0.20
C SER A 45 3.65 5.60 0.40
N PHE A 46 2.79 6.60 0.16
CA PHE A 46 1.40 6.58 0.59
C PHE A 46 0.60 5.43 -0.05
N ALA A 47 0.74 5.22 -1.36
CA ALA A 47 0.09 4.13 -2.08
C ALA A 47 0.48 2.76 -1.52
N LEU A 48 1.78 2.57 -1.23
CA LEU A 48 2.31 1.33 -0.66
C LEU A 48 1.78 1.09 0.76
N ILE A 49 1.77 2.12 1.61
CA ILE A 49 1.23 2.01 2.98
C ILE A 49 -0.26 1.65 2.94
N VAL A 50 -1.06 2.30 2.09
CA VAL A 50 -2.49 2.00 1.98
C VAL A 50 -2.71 0.59 1.44
N TYR A 51 -2.01 0.21 0.37
CA TYR A 51 -2.17 -1.10 -0.26
C TYR A 51 -1.76 -2.26 0.67
N PHE A 52 -0.57 -2.18 1.27
CA PHE A 52 -0.10 -3.23 2.17
C PHE A 52 -0.81 -3.16 3.52
N GLY A 53 -1.12 -1.97 4.02
CA GLY A 53 -1.84 -1.76 5.29
C GLY A 53 -3.23 -2.38 5.30
N THR A 54 -3.90 -2.47 4.15
CA THR A 54 -5.18 -3.17 4.03
C THR A 54 -5.01 -4.67 3.75
N LYS A 55 -4.07 -5.05 2.89
CA LYS A 55 -3.90 -6.47 2.51
C LYS A 55 -3.25 -7.33 3.60
N VAL A 56 -2.25 -6.82 4.32
CA VAL A 56 -1.53 -7.54 5.38
C VAL A 56 -2.47 -8.07 6.48
N PRO A 57 -3.32 -7.23 7.13
CA PRO A 57 -4.23 -7.73 8.15
C PRO A 57 -5.27 -8.70 7.57
N PHE A 58 -5.75 -8.46 6.34
CA PHE A 58 -6.67 -9.38 5.67
C PHE A 58 -6.05 -10.77 5.46
N TYR A 59 -4.81 -10.84 4.96
CA TYR A 59 -4.09 -12.11 4.82
C TYR A 59 -3.76 -12.77 6.16
N GLY A 60 -3.47 -11.98 7.20
CA GLY A 60 -3.26 -12.49 8.55
C GLY A 60 -4.50 -13.13 9.15
N MET A 61 -5.67 -12.53 8.92
CA MET A 61 -6.97 -13.04 9.38
C MET A 61 -7.62 -14.02 8.40
N PHE A 62 -7.06 -14.22 7.20
CA PHE A 62 -7.66 -15.03 6.13
C PHE A 62 -8.03 -16.44 6.59
N ASN A 63 -7.16 -17.12 7.35
CA ASN A 63 -7.46 -18.47 7.87
C ASN A 63 -8.67 -18.50 8.82
N TYR A 64 -8.96 -17.40 9.51
CA TYR A 64 -10.11 -17.27 10.40
C TYR A 64 -11.38 -16.92 9.58
N LEU A 65 -11.28 -15.92 8.71
CA LEU A 65 -12.39 -15.48 7.86
C LEU A 65 -12.84 -16.56 6.87
N GLU A 66 -11.91 -17.33 6.29
CA GLU A 66 -12.24 -18.41 5.35
C GLU A 66 -13.06 -19.53 6.02
N ARG A 67 -12.81 -19.77 7.32
CA ARG A 67 -13.47 -20.83 8.09
C ARG A 67 -14.87 -20.46 8.55
N ASP A 68 -15.04 -19.25 9.09
CA ASP A 68 -16.29 -18.82 9.72
C ASP A 68 -17.14 -17.89 8.82
N PHE A 69 -16.54 -17.25 7.82
CA PHE A 69 -17.17 -16.23 6.98
C PHE A 69 -16.72 -16.32 5.50
N TYR A 70 -16.89 -17.51 4.90
CA TYR A 70 -16.43 -17.79 3.53
C TYR A 70 -16.95 -16.78 2.48
N ASP A 71 -18.26 -16.51 2.47
CA ASP A 71 -18.88 -15.59 1.49
C ASP A 71 -18.33 -14.17 1.61
N PHE A 72 -18.11 -13.70 2.84
CA PHE A 72 -17.50 -12.40 3.10
C PHE A 72 -16.04 -12.36 2.63
N THR A 73 -15.30 -13.46 2.83
CA THR A 73 -13.91 -13.59 2.38
C THR A 73 -13.80 -13.49 0.87
N VAL A 74 -14.69 -14.17 0.14
CA VAL A 74 -14.74 -14.12 -1.33
C VAL A 74 -15.13 -12.74 -1.82
N PHE A 75 -16.14 -12.10 -1.20
CA PHE A 75 -16.54 -10.73 -1.52
C PHE A 75 -15.39 -9.75 -1.30
N TYR A 76 -14.76 -9.79 -0.13
CA TYR A 76 -13.65 -8.89 0.19
C TYR A 76 -12.46 -9.10 -0.77
N HIS A 77 -12.07 -10.35 -0.99
CA HIS A 77 -10.96 -10.66 -1.90
C HIS A 77 -11.26 -10.20 -3.33
N THR A 78 -12.50 -10.30 -3.81
CA THR A 78 -12.85 -9.96 -5.18
C THR A 78 -13.03 -8.45 -5.37
N TYR A 79 -13.79 -7.79 -4.51
CA TYR A 79 -14.14 -6.38 -4.70
C TYR A 79 -13.13 -5.44 -4.04
N ILE A 80 -12.77 -5.69 -2.79
CA ILE A 80 -11.90 -4.80 -2.01
C ILE A 80 -10.47 -4.90 -2.53
N SER A 81 -9.91 -6.11 -2.68
CA SER A 81 -8.54 -6.28 -3.18
C SER A 81 -8.33 -5.65 -4.56
N ASN A 82 -9.28 -5.81 -5.49
CA ASN A 82 -9.21 -5.19 -6.81
C ASN A 82 -9.31 -3.66 -6.73
N SER A 83 -10.22 -3.14 -5.92
CA SER A 83 -10.37 -1.68 -5.73
C SER A 83 -9.08 -1.05 -5.22
N PHE A 84 -8.44 -1.66 -4.21
CA PHE A 84 -7.16 -1.18 -3.69
C PHE A 84 -6.01 -1.32 -4.70
N THR A 85 -6.08 -2.33 -5.57
CA THR A 85 -5.09 -2.49 -6.65
C THR A 85 -5.25 -1.41 -7.71
N ILE A 86 -6.49 -1.07 -8.09
CA ILE A 86 -6.78 0.05 -9.00
C ILE A 86 -6.33 1.36 -8.36
N PHE A 87 -6.67 1.58 -7.08
CA PHE A 87 -6.27 2.77 -6.34
C PHE A 87 -4.74 2.93 -6.28
N LEU A 88 -4.00 1.84 -6.02
CA LEU A 88 -2.54 1.85 -6.08
C LEU A 88 -2.02 2.25 -7.47
N ASN A 89 -2.57 1.69 -8.54
CA ASN A 89 -2.15 2.03 -9.90
C ASN A 89 -2.45 3.50 -10.26
N VAL A 90 -3.58 4.04 -9.80
CA VAL A 90 -3.93 5.45 -9.97
C VAL A 90 -2.95 6.34 -9.21
N LEU A 91 -2.66 6.03 -7.95
CA LEU A 91 -1.69 6.78 -7.14
C LEU A 91 -0.28 6.74 -7.72
N VAL A 92 0.16 5.59 -8.22
CA VAL A 92 1.45 5.45 -8.92
C VAL A 92 1.46 6.29 -10.19
N SER A 93 0.37 6.29 -10.96
CA SER A 93 0.25 7.12 -12.17
C SER A 93 0.31 8.62 -11.84
N ILE A 94 -0.36 9.04 -10.75
CA ILE A 94 -0.29 10.41 -10.22
C ILE A 94 1.15 10.75 -9.82
N ALA A 95 1.86 9.84 -9.12
CA ALA A 95 3.26 10.03 -8.79
C ALA A 95 4.11 10.30 -10.05
N PHE A 96 3.97 9.49 -11.10
CA PHE A 96 4.69 9.73 -12.36
C PHE A 96 4.33 11.06 -13.04
N LEU A 97 3.07 11.49 -12.96
CA LEU A 97 2.62 12.78 -13.49
C LEU A 97 3.19 13.95 -12.68
N CYS A 98 3.24 13.85 -11.36
CA CYS A 98 3.84 14.87 -10.48
C CYS A 98 5.32 15.10 -10.78
N ARG A 99 6.07 14.04 -11.17
CA ARG A 99 7.47 14.16 -11.61
C ARG A 99 7.63 15.02 -12.87
N LYS A 100 6.67 14.98 -13.81
CA LYS A 100 6.76 15.68 -15.09
C LYS A 100 6.65 17.22 -14.95
N ASN A 101 6.16 17.71 -13.82
CA ASN A 101 6.00 19.14 -13.53
C ASN A 101 7.21 19.78 -12.79
N TYR A 102 8.39 19.17 -12.86
CA TYR A 102 9.66 19.83 -12.55
C TYR A 102 10.22 20.44 -13.86
N PRO A 103 10.02 21.74 -14.13
CA PRO A 103 10.88 22.42 -15.08
C PRO A 103 12.32 22.35 -14.55
N LYS A 104 13.24 21.96 -15.45
CA LYS A 104 14.69 21.97 -15.21
C LYS A 104 15.16 23.37 -14.85
#